data_AF-A0A8T4SKN8-F1
#
_entry.id   AF-A0A8T4SKN8-F1
#
_cell.length_a   1.000
_cell.length_b   1.000
_cell.length_c   1.000
_cell.angle_alpha   90.00
_cell.angle_beta   90.00
_cell.angle_gamma   90.00
#
_symmetry.space_group_name_H-M   'P 1'
#
loop_
_entity.id
_entity.type
_entity.pdbx_description
1 polymer ?
#
loop_
_entity_poly.entity_id
_entity_poly.type
_entity_poly.pdbx_seq_one_letter_code
_entity_poly.pdbx_strand_id
1 'polypeptide(L)' 'MVKILVDLSDEEDKIVEVYKVVNRLKTKQEAIKEMVKYFQVSITPKKMNKNEEYYKKSLKFSEESK' A
#
# COMPACT_ATOMS: atom_id res chain seq x y z
N MET A 1 -14.97 -7.82 -0.52
CA MET A 1 -13.64 -8.20 0.00
C MET A 1 -12.83 -8.77 -1.14
N VAL A 2 -11.70 -8.16 -1.49
CA VAL A 2 -10.77 -8.70 -2.50
C VAL A 2 -9.66 -9.44 -1.76
N LYS A 3 -9.29 -10.63 -2.23
CA LYS A 3 -8.17 -11.41 -1.69
C LYS A 3 -6.94 -11.17 -2.56
N ILE A 4 -5.82 -10.83 -1.94
CA ILE A 4 -4.53 -10.66 -2.61
C ILE A 4 -3.62 -11.75 -2.05
N LEU A 5 -2.98 -12.51 -2.95
CA LEU A 5 -1.90 -13.42 -2.60
C LEU A 5 -0.59 -12.64 -2.66
N VAL A 6 0.19 -12.72 -1.59
CA VAL A 6 1.50 -12.11 -1.49
C VAL A 6 2.45 -13.20 -1.06
N ASP A 7 3.52 -13.38 -1.81
CA ASP A 7 4.59 -14.29 -1.45
C ASP A 7 5.62 -13.49 -0.64
N LEU A 8 6.00 -14.01 0.52
CA LEU A 8 6.94 -13.37 1.44
C LEU A 8 8.09 -14.36 1.66
N SER A 9 9.31 -13.86 1.54
CA SER A 9 10.47 -14.59 2.04
C SER A 9 10.42 -14.76 3.56
N ASP A 10 11.21 -15.68 4.09
CA ASP A 10 11.30 -15.94 5.53
C ASP A 10 11.70 -14.68 6.33
N GLU A 11 12.49 -13.78 5.74
CA GLU A 11 12.89 -12.52 6.37
C GLU A 11 11.75 -11.50 6.40
N GLU A 12 11.03 -11.36 5.28
CA GLU A 12 9.87 -10.47 5.17
C GLU A 12 8.73 -10.93 6.11
N ASP A 13 8.51 -12.24 6.24
CA ASP A 13 7.52 -12.79 7.16
C ASP A 13 7.84 -12.46 8.63
N LYS A 14 9.12 -12.57 9.02
CA LYS A 14 9.57 -12.17 10.36
C LYS A 14 9.34 -10.69 10.63
N ILE A 15 9.59 -9.82 9.64
CA ILE A 15 9.34 -8.37 9.77
C ILE A 15 7.85 -8.11 10.02
N VAL A 16 6.97 -8.76 9.26
CA VAL A 16 5.53 -8.64 9.44
C VAL A 16 5.11 -9.10 10.85
N GLU A 17 5.70 -10.19 11.36
CA GLU A 17 5.35 -10.66 12.71
C GLU A 17 5.86 -9.78 13.84
N VAL A 18 7.07 -9.24 13.72
CA VAL A 18 7.57 -8.26 14.69
C VAL A 18 6.65 -7.04 14.68
N TYR A 19 6.28 -6.52 13.52
CA TYR A 19 5.37 -5.37 13.41
C TYR A 19 4.01 -5.67 14.05
N LYS A 20 3.45 -6.86 13.80
CA LYS A 20 2.18 -7.31 14.38
C LYS A 20 2.23 -7.30 15.91
N VAL A 21 3.28 -7.86 16.50
CA VAL A 21 3.44 -7.94 17.96
C VAL A 21 3.62 -6.56 18.58
N VAL A 22 4.50 -5.73 18.02
CA VAL A 22 4.79 -4.37 18.54
C VAL A 22 3.54 -3.49 18.49
N ASN A 23 2.74 -3.59 17.42
CA ASN A 23 1.52 -2.80 17.24
C ASN A 23 0.25 -3.47 17.79
N ARG A 24 0.37 -4.59 18.52
CA ARG A 24 -0.75 -5.33 19.14
C ARG A 24 -1.86 -5.71 18.14
N LEU A 25 -1.47 -6.03 16.91
CA LEU A 25 -2.40 -6.45 15.85
C LEU A 25 -2.71 -7.94 15.99
N LYS A 26 -3.90 -8.36 15.53
CA LYS A 26 -4.35 -9.75 15.69
C LYS A 26 -3.86 -10.64 14.57
N THR A 27 -3.72 -10.09 13.36
CA THR A 27 -3.39 -10.87 12.16
C THR A 27 -2.27 -10.24 11.34
N LYS A 28 -1.53 -11.08 10.60
CA LYS A 28 -0.55 -10.64 9.59
C LYS A 28 -1.18 -9.72 8.54
N GLN A 29 -2.44 -9.97 8.18
CA GLN A 29 -3.17 -9.16 7.20
C GLN A 29 -3.40 -7.73 7.68
N GLU A 30 -3.70 -7.53 8.97
CA GLU A 30 -3.81 -6.19 9.56
C GLU A 30 -2.47 -5.48 9.57
N ALA A 31 -1.39 -6.20 9.94
CA ALA A 31 -0.03 -5.66 9.92
C ALA A 31 0.36 -5.19 8.52
N ILE A 32 0.20 -6.03 7.49
CA ILE A 32 0.52 -5.67 6.10
C ILE A 32 -0.33 -4.49 5.64
N LYS A 33 -1.62 -4.43 5.98
CA LYS A 33 -2.48 -3.28 5.63
C LYS A 33 -1.99 -1.97 6.22
N GLU A 34 -1.52 -1.97 7.47
CA GLU A 34 -0.96 -0.77 8.07
C GLU A 34 0.40 -0.41 7.49
N MET A 35 1.29 -1.39 7.34
CA MET A 35 2.60 -1.19 6.72
C MET A 35 2.48 -0.57 5.33
N VAL A 36 1.52 -1.02 4.52
CA VAL A 36 1.28 -0.50 3.17
C VAL A 36 0.81 0.96 3.17
N LYS A 37 0.14 1.45 4.22
CA LYS A 37 -0.21 2.89 4.32
C LYS A 37 1.03 3.77 4.39
N TYR A 38 2.11 3.28 4.98
CA TYR A 38 3.37 4.01 5.12
C TYR A 38 4.25 3.93 3.87
N PHE A 39 3.98 2.97 2.98
CA PHE A 39 4.61 2.98 1.67
C PHE A 39 4.00 4.11 0.84
N GLN A 40 4.73 5.24 0.71
CA GLN A 40 4.47 6.26 -0.30
C GLN A 40 4.70 5.67 -1.69
N VAL A 41 3.77 4.83 -2.15
CA VAL A 41 3.82 4.23 -3.47
C VAL A 41 2.92 5.06 -4.38
N SER A 42 3.53 5.75 -5.33
CA SER A 42 2.81 6.36 -6.43
C SER A 42 2.33 5.26 -7.38
N ILE A 43 1.07 4.85 -7.26
CA ILE A 43 0.46 3.88 -8.19
C ILE A 43 0.07 4.64 -9.46
N THR A 44 1.00 4.73 -10.41
CA THR A 44 0.76 5.35 -11.72
C THR A 44 0.77 4.28 -12.83
N PRO A 45 -0.29 4.13 -13.65
CA PRO A 45 -0.27 3.27 -14.83
C PRO A 45 0.94 3.54 -15.74
N LYS A 46 1.60 2.46 -16.20
CA LYS A 46 2.82 2.51 -17.06
C LYS A 46 2.65 3.31 -18.35
N LYS A 47 1.41 3.48 -18.84
CA LYS A 47 1.05 4.30 -20.00
C LYS A 47 0.07 5.38 -19.58
N MET A 48 0.55 6.39 -18.87
CA MET A 48 -0.24 7.59 -18.57
C MET A 48 -0.11 8.57 -19.73
N ASN A 49 -1.17 8.71 -20.52
CA ASN A 49 -1.32 9.85 -21.41
C ASN A 49 -1.59 11.08 -20.56
N LYS A 50 -0.60 11.98 -20.42
CA LYS A 50 -0.69 13.18 -19.56
C LYS A 50 -1.84 14.13 -19.91
N ASN A 51 -2.41 13.97 -21.11
CA ASN A 51 -3.52 14.78 -21.62
C ASN A 51 -4.90 14.19 -21.28
N GLU A 52 -4.99 12.97 -20.75
CA GLU A 52 -6.27 12.34 -20.44
C GLU A 52 -6.85 12.88 -19.12
N GLU A 53 -8.14 13.17 -19.13
CA GLU A 53 -8.82 13.90 -18.05
C GLU A 53 -8.75 13.18 -16.69
N TYR A 54 -8.69 11.85 -16.70
CA TYR A 54 -8.55 11.06 -15.47
C TYR A 54 -7.19 11.28 -14.78
N TYR A 55 -6.12 11.61 -15.52
CA TYR A 55 -4.80 11.91 -14.96
C TYR A 55 -4.81 13.24 -14.19
N LYS A 56 -5.51 14.24 -14.72
CA LYS A 56 -5.72 15.53 -14.04
C LYS A 56 -6.56 15.36 -12.76
N LYS A 57 -7.52 14.42 -12.75
CA LYS A 57 -8.32 14.10 -11.56
C LYS A 57 -7.49 13.40 -10.49
N SER A 58 -6.59 12.48 -10.84
CA SER A 58 -5.74 11.78 -9.86
C SER A 58 -4.72 12.69 -9.17
N LEU A 59 -4.24 13.75 -9.83
CA LEU A 59 -3.35 14.76 -9.23
C LEU A 59 -4.04 15.57 -8.13
N LYS A 60 -5.31 15.95 -8.32
CA LYS A 60 -6.09 16.72 -7.33
C LYS A 60 -6.23 15.99 -5.99
N PHE A 61 -6.47 14.68 -6.01
CA PHE A 61 -6.55 13.87 -4.78
C PHE A 61 -5.23 13.80 -4.00
N SER A 62 -4.09 13.90 -4.69
CA SER A 62 -2.77 13.90 -4.05
C SER A 62 -2.41 15.24 -3.41
N GLU A 63 -2.96 16.35 -3.92
CA GLU A 63 -2.70 17.70 -3.43
C GLU A 63 -3.64 18.09 -2.27
N GLU A 64 -4.88 17.60 -2.26
CA GLU A 64 -5.84 17.83 -1.17
C GLU A 64 -5.54 17.04 0.12
N SER A 65 -4.57 16.12 0.08
CA SER A 65 -4.18 15.27 1.22
C SER A 65 -2.97 15.80 2.02
N LYS A 66 -2.49 17.02 1.74
CA LYS A 66 -1.44 17.73 2.49
C LYS A 66 -2.04 18.82 3.37
#